data_AF-A0A8J4Y4T0-F1
#
_entry.id   AF-A0A8J4Y4T0-F1
#
_cell.length_a   1.000
_cell.length_b   1.000
_cell.length_c   1.000
_cell.angle_alpha   90.00
_cell.angle_beta   90.00
_cell.angle_gamma   90.00
#
_symmetry.space_group_name_H-M   'P 1'
#
loop_
_entity.id
_entity.type
_entity.pdbx_description
1 polymer ?
#
loop_
_entity_poly.entity_id
_entity_poly.type
_entity_poly.pdbx_seq_one_letter_code
_entity_poly.pdbx_strand_id
1 'polypeptide(L)'
;MVVVVVVVVVVMVVVVVVVVVVVVVVMVVVVVVVVVVVVVVVVVVVVVMVVVVVVVVVVVVVVVAVVMSNVMACERRSTDVVWLLEKSPTSSFPGNRLPSRSEVLQVFLFHHKIQKEVLFAAAVSTAEKVLEVWRRANIPTSDVSWVKKKIPKLYEEYGALAKSKSRKTETEEMKRCIFRDSLEDMFDIAHSKAMEAKIPEEDKAFLEAQEGGPAELLDGWRGREAEASD
;
A
#
# COMPACT_ATOMS: atom_id res chain seq x y z
N MET A 1 -70.64 5.52 72.92
CA MET A 1 -69.74 4.44 72.46
C MET A 1 -69.93 4.12 70.98
N VAL A 2 -71.15 3.82 70.52
CA VAL A 2 -71.45 3.49 69.11
C VAL A 2 -70.97 4.54 68.09
N VAL A 3 -71.25 5.83 68.32
CA VAL A 3 -70.81 6.91 67.42
C VAL A 3 -69.28 6.97 67.26
N VAL A 4 -68.55 6.80 68.37
CA VAL A 4 -67.08 6.81 68.35
C VAL A 4 -66.54 5.63 67.54
N VAL A 5 -67.11 4.44 67.72
CA VAL A 5 -66.73 3.24 66.95
C VAL A 5 -66.99 3.45 65.45
N VAL A 6 -68.15 4.00 65.07
CA VAL A 6 -68.48 4.29 63.66
C VAL A 6 -67.48 5.27 63.06
N VAL A 7 -67.16 6.36 63.76
CA VAL A 7 -66.18 7.36 63.28
C VAL A 7 -64.80 6.72 63.09
N VAL A 8 -64.34 5.92 64.04
CA VAL A 8 -63.03 5.23 63.92
C VAL A 8 -63.01 4.28 62.72
N VAL A 9 -64.08 3.51 62.50
CA VAL A 9 -64.19 2.60 61.34
C VAL A 9 -64.18 3.39 60.04
N VAL A 10 -64.93 4.49 59.93
CA VAL A 10 -64.96 5.33 58.73
C VAL A 10 -63.57 5.91 58.45
N VAL A 11 -62.89 6.44 59.46
CA VAL A 11 -61.52 6.96 59.31
C VAL A 11 -60.56 5.85 58.84
N MET A 12 -60.64 4.65 59.41
CA MET A 12 -59.81 3.52 59.00
C MET A 12 -60.05 3.15 57.52
N VAL A 13 -61.32 3.08 57.09
CA VAL A 13 -61.66 2.80 55.69
C VAL A 13 -61.11 3.87 54.77
N VAL A 14 -61.26 5.16 55.12
CA VAL A 14 -60.72 6.27 54.32
C VAL A 14 -59.19 6.17 54.20
N VAL A 15 -58.48 5.89 55.30
CA VAL A 15 -57.03 5.71 55.29
C VAL A 15 -56.62 4.55 54.38
N VAL A 16 -57.29 3.40 54.48
CA VAL A 16 -57.01 2.24 53.61
C VAL A 16 -57.24 2.59 52.14
N VAL A 17 -58.33 3.27 51.80
CA VAL A 17 -58.62 3.70 50.42
C VAL A 17 -57.53 4.65 49.91
N VAL A 18 -57.11 5.63 50.71
CA VAL A 18 -56.03 6.56 50.34
C VAL A 18 -54.72 5.80 50.10
N VAL A 19 -54.35 4.87 50.98
CA VAL A 19 -53.14 4.06 50.82
C VAL A 19 -53.21 3.22 49.53
N VAL A 20 -54.34 2.57 49.24
CA VAL A 20 -54.52 1.79 48.01
C VAL A 20 -54.38 2.68 46.78
N VAL A 21 -55.00 3.86 46.76
CA VAL A 21 -54.88 4.82 45.65
C VAL A 21 -53.43 5.25 45.45
N VAL A 22 -52.70 5.58 46.53
CA VAL A 22 -51.28 5.95 46.45
C VAL A 22 -50.44 4.81 45.88
N VAL A 23 -50.65 3.56 46.34
CA VAL A 23 -49.93 2.38 45.81
C VAL A 23 -50.21 2.19 44.32
N VAL A 24 -51.46 2.32 43.88
CA VAL A 24 -51.82 2.21 42.46
C VAL A 24 -51.15 3.31 41.64
N VAL A 25 -51.16 4.57 42.12
CA VAL A 25 -50.49 5.68 41.44
C VAL A 25 -48.99 5.43 41.33
N VAL A 26 -48.34 4.97 42.41
CA VAL A 26 -46.90 4.63 42.39
C VAL A 26 -46.62 3.51 41.40
N MET A 27 -47.43 2.44 41.35
CA MET A 27 -47.26 1.37 40.36
C MET A 27 -47.39 1.89 38.93
N VAL A 28 -48.38 2.74 38.64
CA VAL A 28 -48.56 3.34 37.31
C VAL A 28 -47.35 4.18 36.93
N VAL A 29 -46.84 5.01 37.85
CA VAL A 29 -45.64 5.82 37.60
C VAL A 29 -44.43 4.93 37.32
N VAL A 30 -44.22 3.85 38.10
CA VAL A 30 -43.12 2.91 37.88
C VAL A 30 -43.24 2.25 36.50
N VAL A 31 -44.44 1.80 36.10
CA VAL A 31 -44.66 1.19 34.78
C VAL A 31 -44.35 2.20 33.67
N VAL A 32 -44.82 3.45 33.79
CA VAL A 32 -44.53 4.51 32.81
C VAL A 32 -43.03 4.77 32.72
N VAL A 33 -42.32 4.86 33.84
CA VAL A 33 -40.86 5.05 33.86
C VAL A 33 -40.15 3.88 33.18
N VAL A 34 -40.54 2.63 33.48
CA VAL A 34 -39.96 1.44 32.83
C VAL A 34 -40.19 1.47 31.32
N VAL A 35 -41.40 1.80 30.87
CA VAL A 35 -41.72 1.92 29.44
C VAL A 35 -40.86 3.00 28.78
N VAL A 36 -40.72 4.18 29.40
CA VAL A 36 -39.88 5.26 28.89
C VAL A 36 -38.43 4.82 28.78
N VAL A 37 -37.88 4.16 29.81
CA VAL A 37 -36.50 3.63 29.78
C VAL A 37 -36.32 2.63 28.66
N VAL A 38 -37.25 1.68 28.48
CA VAL A 38 -37.19 0.71 27.39
C VAL A 38 -37.21 1.39 26.02
N VAL A 39 -38.09 2.38 25.82
CA VAL A 39 -38.15 3.15 24.58
C VAL A 39 -36.83 3.88 24.31
N VAL A 40 -36.25 4.53 25.33
CA VAL A 40 -34.96 5.21 25.20
C VAL A 40 -33.85 4.22 24.83
N VAL A 41 -33.78 3.06 25.47
CA VAL A 41 -32.80 2.01 25.15
C VAL A 41 -32.95 1.54 23.71
N VAL A 42 -34.19 1.28 23.25
CA VAL A 42 -34.44 0.87 21.86
C VAL A 42 -33.99 1.96 20.88
N VAL A 43 -34.30 3.23 21.14
CA VAL A 43 -33.86 4.35 20.29
C VAL A 43 -32.33 4.42 20.24
N VAL A 44 -31.64 4.31 21.38
CA VAL A 44 -30.17 4.31 21.42
C VAL A 44 -29.60 3.15 20.60
N VAL A 45 -30.14 1.94 20.74
CA VAL A 45 -29.69 0.76 19.97
C VAL A 45 -29.86 0.99 18.48
N VAL A 46 -31.01 1.52 18.04
CA VAL A 46 -31.27 1.84 16.63
C VAL A 46 -30.28 2.88 16.11
N VAL A 47 -30.03 3.95 16.86
CA VAL A 47 -29.07 5.01 16.49
C VAL A 47 -27.67 4.42 16.35
N VAL A 48 -27.21 3.62 17.31
CA VAL A 48 -25.89 2.95 17.24
C VAL A 48 -25.81 2.06 16.00
N MET A 49 -26.86 1.28 15.71
CA MET A 49 -26.88 0.40 14.54
C MET A 49 -26.77 1.20 13.23
N VAL A 50 -27.48 2.33 13.12
CA VAL A 50 -27.40 3.23 11.95
C VAL A 50 -26.00 3.81 11.81
N VAL A 51 -25.39 4.29 12.91
CA VAL A 51 -24.02 4.83 12.89
C VAL A 51 -23.02 3.79 12.41
N VAL A 52 -23.11 2.55 12.91
CA VAL A 52 -22.23 1.44 12.47
C VAL A 52 -22.38 1.18 10.97
N VAL A 53 -23.60 1.13 10.46
CA VAL A 53 -23.84 0.94 9.02
C VAL A 53 -23.22 2.08 8.20
N VAL A 54 -23.41 3.33 8.63
CA VAL A 54 -22.81 4.50 7.94
C VAL A 54 -21.29 4.42 7.94
N VAL A 55 -20.66 4.06 9.07
CA VAL A 55 -19.20 3.90 9.15
C VAL A 55 -18.72 2.82 8.19
N VAL A 56 -19.38 1.66 8.15
CA VAL A 56 -19.02 0.57 7.22
C VAL A 56 -19.12 1.04 5.76
N VAL A 57 -20.20 1.73 5.40
CA VAL A 57 -20.37 2.28 4.04
C VAL A 57 -19.25 3.26 3.70
N VAL A 58 -18.90 4.18 4.61
CA VAL A 58 -17.80 5.14 4.41
C VAL A 58 -16.47 4.41 4.21
N VAL A 59 -16.16 3.40 5.04
CA VAL A 59 -14.94 2.60 4.91
C VAL A 59 -14.89 1.91 3.55
N VAL A 60 -15.98 1.29 3.10
CA VAL A 60 -16.05 0.66 1.77
C VAL A 60 -15.81 1.67 0.66
N VAL A 61 -16.45 2.85 0.73
CA VAL A 61 -16.25 3.92 -0.26
C VAL A 61 -14.80 4.40 -0.29
N VAL A 62 -14.17 4.58 0.88
CA VAL A 62 -12.76 4.98 0.97
C VAL A 62 -11.85 3.91 0.37
N VAL A 63 -12.06 2.63 0.70
CA VAL A 63 -11.28 1.52 0.14
C VAL A 63 -11.42 1.49 -1.39
N VAL A 64 -12.65 1.60 -1.91
CA VAL A 64 -12.89 1.64 -3.36
C VAL A 64 -12.21 2.85 -3.98
N ALA A 65 -12.31 4.03 -3.37
CA ALA A 65 -11.65 5.25 -3.88
C ALA A 65 -10.12 5.11 -3.90
N VAL A 66 -9.52 4.51 -2.87
CA VAL A 66 -8.06 4.23 -2.81
C VAL A 66 -7.66 3.23 -3.87
N VAL A 67 -8.39 2.13 -4.02
CA VAL A 67 -8.15 1.12 -5.07
C VAL A 67 -8.24 1.76 -6.45
N MET A 68 -9.30 2.53 -6.73
CA MET A 68 -9.45 3.26 -7.98
C MET A 68 -8.33 4.27 -8.20
N SER A 69 -7.90 5.01 -7.17
CA SER A 69 -6.77 5.95 -7.29
C SER A 69 -5.47 5.24 -7.67
N ASN A 70 -5.21 4.05 -7.10
CA ASN A 70 -4.05 3.23 -7.43
C ASN A 70 -4.12 2.69 -8.87
N VAL A 71 -5.31 2.26 -9.32
CA VAL A 71 -5.55 1.80 -10.70
C VAL A 71 -5.40 2.97 -11.69
N MET A 72 -5.97 4.13 -11.39
CA MET A 72 -5.90 5.33 -12.25
C MET A 72 -4.48 5.94 -12.31
N ALA A 73 -3.70 5.88 -11.23
CA ALA A 73 -2.29 6.30 -11.22
C ALA A 73 -1.44 5.40 -12.13
N CYS A 74 -1.79 4.12 -12.21
CA CYS A 74 -1.26 3.21 -13.20
C CYS A 74 -1.67 3.65 -14.63
N GLU A 75 -2.96 3.89 -14.91
CA GLU A 75 -3.48 4.25 -16.23
C GLU A 75 -2.87 5.55 -16.81
N ARG A 76 -2.79 6.63 -16.03
CA ARG A 76 -2.35 7.95 -16.52
C ARG A 76 -0.84 8.03 -16.82
N ARG A 77 -0.04 7.12 -16.25
CA ARG A 77 1.43 7.11 -16.32
C ARG A 77 1.98 5.92 -17.14
N SER A 78 1.12 4.97 -17.54
CA SER A 78 1.49 3.69 -18.19
C SER A 78 1.87 3.81 -19.66
N THR A 79 1.31 4.78 -20.39
CA THR A 79 1.54 4.83 -21.84
C THR A 79 2.90 5.36 -22.22
N ASP A 80 3.52 6.30 -21.51
CA ASP A 80 4.64 7.04 -22.10
C ASP A 80 6.01 6.42 -21.82
N VAL A 81 6.26 5.97 -20.59
CA VAL A 81 7.60 5.55 -20.14
C VAL A 81 8.12 4.27 -20.80
N VAL A 82 7.25 3.29 -21.07
CA VAL A 82 7.65 2.04 -21.73
C VAL A 82 8.12 2.33 -23.17
N TRP A 83 7.51 3.29 -23.86
CA TRP A 83 7.90 3.64 -25.24
C TRP A 83 9.05 4.64 -25.32
N LEU A 84 9.32 5.40 -24.25
CA LEU A 84 10.47 6.30 -24.19
C LEU A 84 11.80 5.53 -24.18
N LEU A 85 11.83 4.29 -23.69
CA LEU A 85 13.00 3.41 -23.72
C LEU A 85 13.55 3.18 -25.14
N GLU A 86 12.67 3.16 -26.14
CA GLU A 86 13.08 3.00 -27.54
C GLU A 86 13.61 4.30 -28.16
N LYS A 87 13.27 5.46 -27.58
CA LYS A 87 13.65 6.78 -28.12
C LYS A 87 15.03 7.25 -27.66
N SER A 88 15.53 6.80 -26.51
CA SER A 88 16.84 7.19 -25.97
C SER A 88 17.72 5.98 -25.65
N PRO A 89 18.28 5.28 -26.66
CA PRO A 89 19.21 4.19 -26.42
C PRO A 89 20.55 4.75 -25.93
N THR A 90 20.95 4.37 -24.71
CA THR A 90 22.20 4.82 -24.08
C THR A 90 23.29 3.77 -24.28
N SER A 91 24.52 4.18 -24.62
CA SER A 91 25.63 3.25 -24.88
C SER A 91 26.39 2.80 -23.62
N SER A 92 26.17 3.46 -22.47
CA SER A 92 26.88 3.23 -21.20
C SER A 92 26.00 3.51 -19.98
N PHE A 93 26.30 2.84 -18.86
CA PHE A 93 25.66 3.06 -17.57
C PHE A 93 26.18 4.32 -16.86
N PRO A 94 25.37 5.02 -16.05
CA PRO A 94 25.85 6.06 -15.16
C PRO A 94 26.73 5.43 -14.05
N GLY A 95 28.02 5.76 -14.04
CA GLY A 95 29.03 5.05 -13.25
C GLY A 95 28.94 5.17 -11.73
N ASN A 96 27.96 5.88 -11.19
CA ASN A 96 27.84 6.19 -9.76
C ASN A 96 26.70 5.42 -9.05
N ARG A 97 25.94 4.58 -9.77
CA ARG A 97 24.83 3.80 -9.20
C ARG A 97 24.72 2.43 -9.85
N LEU A 98 24.06 1.49 -9.16
CA LEU A 98 23.74 0.19 -9.77
C LEU A 98 22.71 0.39 -10.88
N PRO A 99 22.82 -0.36 -11.98
CA PRO A 99 21.98 -0.15 -13.14
C PRO A 99 20.55 -0.61 -12.85
N SER A 100 19.58 0.24 -13.19
CA SER A 100 18.15 -0.14 -13.14
C SER A 100 17.80 -1.09 -14.29
N ARG A 101 16.68 -1.80 -14.20
CA ARG A 101 16.24 -2.67 -15.31
C ARG A 101 15.98 -1.86 -16.59
N SER A 102 15.50 -0.63 -16.47
CA SER A 102 15.33 0.30 -17.60
C SER A 102 16.65 0.64 -18.29
N GLU A 103 17.72 0.94 -17.53
CA GLU A 103 19.03 1.25 -18.10
C GLU A 103 19.66 0.03 -18.80
N VAL A 104 19.55 -1.16 -18.20
CA VAL A 104 20.04 -2.41 -18.82
C VAL A 104 19.32 -2.67 -20.14
N LEU A 105 18.01 -2.46 -20.17
CA LEU A 105 17.21 -2.61 -21.38
C LEU A 105 17.59 -1.57 -22.45
N GLN A 106 17.88 -0.31 -22.09
CA GLN A 106 18.34 0.70 -23.04
C GLN A 106 19.69 0.34 -23.68
N VAL A 107 20.66 -0.13 -22.89
CA VAL A 107 21.98 -0.55 -23.41
C VAL A 107 21.83 -1.77 -24.31
N PHE A 108 20.97 -2.72 -23.95
CA PHE A 108 20.66 -3.87 -24.79
C PHE A 108 20.00 -3.45 -26.12
N LEU A 109 19.04 -2.52 -26.07
CA LEU A 109 18.38 -1.99 -27.26
C LEU A 109 19.35 -1.25 -28.18
N PHE A 110 20.35 -0.55 -27.64
CA PHE A 110 21.41 0.08 -28.44
C PHE A 110 22.17 -0.97 -29.27
N HIS A 111 22.65 -2.04 -28.65
CA HIS A 111 23.40 -3.10 -29.36
C HIS A 111 22.54 -3.87 -30.37
N HIS A 112 21.29 -4.19 -29.99
CA HIS A 112 20.40 -4.97 -30.86
C HIS A 112 19.81 -4.14 -32.02
N LYS A 113 19.35 -2.91 -31.79
CA LYS A 113 18.69 -2.10 -32.83
C LYS A 113 19.64 -1.20 -33.62
N ILE A 114 20.66 -0.61 -32.96
CA ILE A 114 21.60 0.30 -33.64
C ILE A 114 22.77 -0.48 -34.21
N GLN A 115 23.40 -1.36 -33.43
CA GLN A 115 24.55 -2.14 -33.91
C GLN A 115 24.17 -3.42 -34.69
N LYS A 116 22.87 -3.77 -34.74
CA LYS A 116 22.32 -4.94 -35.46
C LYS A 116 22.98 -6.26 -35.08
N GLU A 117 23.43 -6.37 -33.84
CA GLU A 117 23.99 -7.61 -33.32
C GLU A 117 22.90 -8.66 -33.09
N VAL A 118 23.28 -9.93 -33.15
CA VAL A 118 22.38 -11.05 -32.81
C VAL A 118 21.99 -10.94 -31.34
N LEU A 119 20.74 -11.28 -30.98
CA LEU A 119 20.20 -11.19 -29.61
C LEU A 119 21.17 -11.73 -28.54
N PHE A 120 21.84 -12.85 -28.83
CA PHE A 120 22.81 -13.46 -27.93
C PHE A 120 24.08 -12.62 -27.77
N ALA A 121 24.64 -12.08 -28.87
CA ALA A 121 25.83 -11.23 -28.82
C ALA A 121 25.54 -9.92 -28.06
N ALA A 122 24.41 -9.28 -28.36
CA ALA A 122 23.97 -8.08 -27.64
C ALA A 122 23.78 -8.34 -26.13
N ALA A 123 23.27 -9.52 -25.76
CA ALA A 123 23.09 -9.91 -24.36
C ALA A 123 24.45 -10.13 -23.66
N VAL A 124 25.43 -10.73 -24.34
CA VAL A 124 26.78 -10.91 -23.82
C VAL A 124 27.45 -9.55 -23.60
N SER A 125 27.46 -8.69 -24.61
CA SER A 125 28.04 -7.33 -24.53
C SER A 125 27.39 -6.48 -23.43
N THR A 126 26.08 -6.61 -23.23
CA THR A 126 25.37 -5.90 -22.15
C THR A 126 25.70 -6.52 -20.78
N ALA A 127 25.73 -7.84 -20.67
CA ALA A 127 26.06 -8.53 -19.42
C ALA A 127 27.46 -8.17 -18.93
N GLU A 128 28.46 -8.08 -19.81
CA GLU A 128 29.82 -7.69 -19.45
C GLU A 128 29.88 -6.29 -18.86
N LYS A 129 29.20 -5.32 -19.48
CA LYS A 129 29.11 -3.95 -18.97
C LYS A 129 28.42 -3.88 -17.61
N VAL A 130 27.35 -4.65 -17.42
CA VAL A 130 26.66 -4.70 -16.12
C VAL A 130 27.57 -5.31 -15.05
N LEU A 131 28.25 -6.42 -15.37
CA LEU A 131 29.20 -7.06 -14.45
C LEU A 131 30.35 -6.14 -14.06
N GLU A 132 30.80 -5.26 -14.96
CA GLU A 132 31.80 -4.25 -14.64
C GLU A 132 31.31 -3.27 -13.58
N VAL A 133 30.08 -2.76 -13.69
CA VAL A 133 29.47 -1.85 -12.70
C VAL A 133 29.31 -2.54 -11.35
N TRP A 134 28.85 -3.80 -11.35
CA TRP A 134 28.71 -4.58 -10.11
C TRP A 134 30.06 -4.91 -9.46
N ARG A 135 31.11 -5.17 -10.26
CA ARG A 135 32.47 -5.38 -9.75
C ARG A 135 33.04 -4.10 -9.13
N ARG A 136 32.76 -2.94 -9.70
CA ARG A 136 33.14 -1.63 -9.12
C ARG A 136 32.45 -1.38 -7.78
N ALA A 137 31.23 -1.88 -7.61
CA ALA A 137 30.49 -1.83 -6.34
C ALA A 137 30.92 -2.91 -5.33
N ASN A 138 31.92 -3.74 -5.66
CA ASN A 138 32.46 -4.81 -4.79
C ASN A 138 31.44 -5.87 -4.33
N ILE A 139 30.30 -6.00 -5.02
CA ILE A 139 29.24 -6.95 -4.65
C ILE A 139 29.48 -8.29 -5.36
N PRO A 140 29.45 -9.44 -4.64
CA PRO A 140 29.56 -10.75 -5.27
C PRO A 140 28.34 -11.02 -6.17
N THR A 141 28.60 -11.10 -7.47
CA THR A 141 27.59 -11.39 -8.50
C THR A 141 27.31 -12.89 -8.62
N SER A 142 26.09 -13.25 -9.01
CA SER A 142 25.73 -14.59 -9.49
C SER A 142 26.52 -15.00 -10.74
N ASP A 143 26.41 -16.28 -11.12
CA ASP A 143 27.04 -16.83 -12.33
C ASP A 143 26.72 -15.99 -13.58
N VAL A 144 27.76 -15.70 -14.38
CA VAL A 144 27.67 -14.93 -15.64
C VAL A 144 26.62 -15.51 -16.59
N SER A 145 26.42 -16.83 -16.57
CA SER A 145 25.43 -17.54 -17.37
C SER A 145 24.00 -17.18 -16.98
N TRP A 146 23.75 -16.87 -15.71
CA TRP A 146 22.44 -16.44 -15.22
C TRP A 146 22.10 -15.03 -15.69
N VAL A 147 23.07 -14.11 -15.63
CA VAL A 147 22.93 -12.73 -16.15
C VAL A 147 22.60 -12.74 -17.64
N LYS A 148 23.33 -13.55 -18.41
CA LYS A 148 23.11 -13.74 -19.86
C LYS A 148 21.72 -14.26 -20.20
N LYS A 149 21.06 -15.00 -19.30
CA LYS A 149 19.66 -15.47 -19.47
C LYS A 149 18.63 -14.44 -19.02
N LYS A 150 18.96 -13.63 -18.01
CA LYS A 150 18.04 -12.64 -17.44
C LYS A 150 17.78 -11.45 -18.38
N ILE A 151 18.81 -11.00 -19.10
CA ILE A 151 18.71 -9.85 -20.03
C ILE A 151 17.76 -10.16 -21.22
N PRO A 152 17.89 -11.29 -21.95
CA PRO A 152 16.95 -11.65 -23.01
C PRO A 152 15.51 -11.81 -22.51
N LYS A 153 15.32 -12.40 -21.32
CA LYS A 153 13.98 -12.57 -20.73
C LYS A 153 13.30 -11.22 -20.49
N LEU A 154 14.03 -10.24 -19.96
CA LEU A 154 13.52 -8.87 -19.79
C LEU A 154 13.12 -8.24 -21.13
N TYR A 155 13.89 -8.50 -22.19
CA TYR A 155 13.56 -8.04 -23.54
C TYR A 155 12.34 -8.75 -24.14
N GLU A 156 12.15 -10.04 -23.88
CA GLU A 156 10.95 -10.79 -24.30
C GLU A 156 9.69 -10.25 -23.63
N GLU A 157 9.75 -9.96 -22.33
CA GLU A 157 8.64 -9.35 -21.58
C GLU A 157 8.30 -7.97 -22.15
N TYR A 158 9.31 -7.13 -22.41
CA TYR A 158 9.14 -5.86 -23.11
C TYR A 158 8.50 -6.05 -24.49
N GLY A 159 8.98 -7.00 -25.29
CA GLY A 159 8.47 -7.29 -26.63
C GLY A 159 7.03 -7.81 -26.63
N ALA A 160 6.65 -8.60 -25.63
CA ALA A 160 5.28 -9.07 -25.44
C ALA A 160 4.32 -7.90 -25.14
N LEU A 161 4.71 -7.00 -24.23
CA LEU A 161 3.97 -5.77 -23.93
C LEU A 161 3.93 -4.83 -25.13
N ALA A 162 4.97 -4.87 -25.96
CA ALA A 162 5.03 -4.06 -27.16
C ALA A 162 3.98 -4.48 -28.20
N LYS A 163 3.76 -5.80 -28.35
CA LYS A 163 2.77 -6.37 -29.27
C LYS A 163 1.33 -6.06 -28.88
N SER A 164 1.04 -5.89 -27.59
CA SER A 164 -0.30 -5.55 -27.11
C SER A 164 -0.55 -4.04 -27.00
N LYS A 165 0.30 -3.18 -27.59
CA LYS A 165 0.24 -1.69 -27.47
C LYS A 165 -1.15 -1.09 -27.70
N SER A 166 -1.89 -1.64 -28.65
CA SER A 166 -3.21 -1.13 -29.06
C SER A 166 -4.35 -1.68 -28.21
N ARG A 167 -4.13 -2.71 -27.38
CA ARG A 167 -5.16 -3.34 -26.56
C ARG A 167 -5.29 -2.61 -25.22
N LYS A 168 -6.44 -1.96 -25.02
CA LYS A 168 -6.84 -1.32 -23.76
C LYS A 168 -7.74 -2.23 -22.94
N THR A 169 -7.20 -3.36 -22.53
CA THR A 169 -7.89 -4.27 -21.60
C THR A 169 -7.27 -4.11 -20.23
N GLU A 170 -8.09 -4.06 -19.19
CA GLU A 170 -7.67 -3.88 -17.79
C GLU A 170 -6.50 -4.80 -17.38
N THR A 171 -6.56 -6.08 -17.78
CA THR A 171 -5.50 -7.06 -17.51
C THR A 171 -4.16 -6.72 -18.18
N GLU A 172 -4.17 -6.14 -19.37
CA GLU A 172 -2.96 -5.75 -20.09
C GLU A 172 -2.40 -4.43 -19.53
N GLU A 173 -3.27 -3.53 -19.06
CA GLU A 173 -2.85 -2.30 -18.39
C GLU A 173 -2.18 -2.58 -17.04
N MET A 174 -2.74 -3.51 -16.26
CA MET A 174 -2.12 -3.96 -15.02
C MET A 174 -0.72 -4.56 -15.26
N LYS A 175 -0.56 -5.39 -16.30
CA LYS A 175 0.76 -5.93 -16.69
C LYS A 175 1.74 -4.83 -17.08
N ARG A 176 1.30 -3.79 -17.79
CA ARG A 176 2.16 -2.64 -18.14
C ARG A 176 2.63 -1.88 -16.91
N CYS A 177 1.76 -1.72 -15.92
CA CYS A 177 2.10 -1.01 -14.69
C CYS A 177 3.05 -1.81 -13.80
N ILE A 178 2.77 -3.10 -13.61
CA ILE A 178 3.71 -3.99 -12.90
C ILE A 178 5.07 -3.96 -13.60
N PHE A 179 5.11 -4.08 -14.92
CA PHE A 179 6.36 -4.04 -15.66
C PHE A 179 7.06 -2.69 -15.53
N ARG A 180 6.34 -1.56 -15.61
CA ARG A 180 6.88 -0.21 -15.39
C ARG A 180 7.49 -0.07 -14.01
N ASP A 181 6.76 -0.41 -12.96
CA ASP A 181 7.26 -0.26 -11.59
C ASP A 181 8.52 -1.13 -11.44
N SER A 182 8.52 -2.31 -12.06
CA SER A 182 9.68 -3.19 -12.13
C SER A 182 10.87 -2.67 -12.97
N LEU A 183 10.68 -1.63 -13.78
CA LEU A 183 11.74 -0.99 -14.58
C LEU A 183 12.55 0.03 -13.80
N GLU A 184 11.96 0.59 -12.73
CA GLU A 184 12.64 1.48 -11.78
C GLU A 184 13.47 0.68 -10.78
N ASP A 185 13.10 -0.59 -10.53
CA ASP A 185 13.87 -1.51 -9.69
C ASP A 185 15.33 -1.67 -10.18
N MET A 186 16.22 -1.90 -9.21
CA MET A 186 17.58 -2.34 -9.46
C MET A 186 17.61 -3.66 -10.25
N PHE A 187 18.51 -3.76 -11.24
CA PHE A 187 18.73 -5.01 -11.95
C PHE A 187 19.58 -5.98 -11.12
N ASP A 188 18.94 -6.63 -10.14
CA ASP A 188 19.60 -7.48 -9.17
C ASP A 188 20.32 -8.69 -9.83
N ILE A 189 21.64 -8.74 -9.67
CA ILE A 189 22.51 -9.84 -10.09
C ILE A 189 23.23 -10.43 -8.86
N ALA A 190 22.92 -10.00 -7.65
CA ALA A 190 23.59 -10.48 -6.45
C ALA A 190 23.51 -12.02 -6.36
N HIS A 191 24.56 -12.64 -5.84
CA HIS A 191 24.50 -14.06 -5.51
C HIS A 191 23.47 -14.27 -4.39
N SER A 192 22.69 -15.35 -4.42
CA SER A 192 21.80 -15.73 -3.30
C SER A 192 22.51 -15.93 -1.95
N LYS A 193 23.85 -16.00 -1.96
CA LYS A 193 24.73 -16.09 -0.78
C LYS A 193 25.50 -14.79 -0.51
N ALA A 194 25.24 -13.73 -1.28
CA ALA A 194 25.84 -12.42 -1.08
C ALA A 194 25.46 -11.82 0.28
N MET A 195 24.25 -12.09 0.77
CA MET A 195 23.82 -11.69 2.12
C MET A 195 24.52 -12.49 3.24
N GLU A 196 25.05 -13.69 2.96
CA GLU A 196 25.81 -14.51 3.91
C GLU A 196 27.32 -14.23 3.86
N ALA A 197 27.82 -13.74 2.72
CA ALA A 197 29.17 -13.21 2.63
C ALA A 197 29.23 -11.92 3.47
N LYS A 198 30.25 -11.78 4.32
CA LYS A 198 30.52 -10.55 5.07
C LYS A 198 30.75 -9.39 4.09
N ILE A 199 29.68 -8.72 3.68
CA ILE A 199 29.73 -7.44 3.00
C ILE A 199 30.23 -6.42 4.04
N PRO A 200 31.26 -5.62 3.76
CA PRO A 200 31.70 -4.54 4.64
C PRO A 200 30.54 -3.59 4.96
N GLU A 201 30.51 -3.03 6.16
CA GLU A 201 29.40 -2.18 6.64
C GLU A 201 29.17 -0.94 5.75
N GLU A 202 30.23 -0.44 5.11
CA GLU A 202 30.19 0.67 4.14
C GLU A 202 29.42 0.32 2.86
N ASP A 203 29.57 -0.91 2.35
CA ASP A 203 28.92 -1.38 1.13
C ASP A 203 27.42 -1.66 1.38
N LYS A 204 27.05 -1.97 2.63
CA LYS A 204 25.64 -2.11 3.04
C LYS A 204 24.92 -0.76 3.10
N ALA A 205 25.59 0.28 3.58
CA ALA A 205 25.04 1.65 3.58
C ALA A 205 24.80 2.18 2.16
N PHE A 206 25.64 1.79 1.19
CA PHE A 206 25.43 2.12 -0.23
C PHE A 206 24.18 1.45 -0.82
N LEU A 207 23.87 0.21 -0.42
CA LEU A 207 22.67 -0.51 -0.84
C LEU A 207 21.41 0.08 -0.19
N GLU A 208 21.43 0.36 1.11
CA GLU A 208 20.31 0.98 1.83
C GLU A 208 20.00 2.39 1.27
N ALA A 209 21.01 3.17 0.88
CA ALA A 209 20.84 4.46 0.21
C ALA A 209 20.25 4.36 -1.21
N GLN A 210 20.29 3.19 -1.84
CA GLN A 210 19.71 2.95 -3.16
C GLN A 210 18.30 2.32 -3.09
N GLU A 211 17.99 1.58 -2.02
CA GLU A 211 16.65 1.04 -1.76
C GLU A 211 15.70 2.09 -1.17
N GLY A 212 16.21 3.03 -0.39
CA GLY A 212 15.45 4.18 0.11
C GLY A 212 15.18 5.19 -1.00
N GLY A 213 13.96 5.23 -1.51
CA GLY A 213 13.52 6.30 -2.41
C GLY A 213 13.74 7.70 -1.80
N PRO A 214 13.69 8.78 -2.62
CA PRO A 214 14.07 10.15 -2.23
C PRO A 214 13.31 10.77 -1.02
N ALA A 215 12.37 10.04 -0.41
CA ALA A 215 11.65 10.45 0.80
C ALA A 215 12.46 10.24 2.10
N GLU A 216 13.32 9.23 2.18
CA GLU A 216 14.00 8.87 3.44
C GLU A 216 15.28 9.71 3.68
N LEU A 217 15.86 10.25 2.59
CA LEU A 217 17.02 11.13 2.61
C LEU A 217 16.72 12.56 3.11
N LEU A 218 15.47 12.93 3.40
CA LEU A 218 15.14 14.27 3.92
C LEU A 218 15.04 14.31 5.46
N ASP A 219 14.79 13.19 6.13
CA ASP A 219 14.73 13.14 7.59
C ASP A 219 16.12 12.96 8.23
N GLY A 220 17.03 12.25 7.57
CA GLY A 220 18.40 12.03 8.07
C GLY A 220 19.33 13.25 8.00
N TRP A 221 19.05 14.23 7.14
CA TRP A 221 19.84 15.48 7.05
C TRP A 221 19.35 16.55 8.02
N ARG A 222 18.05 16.58 8.35
CA ARG A 222 17.48 17.53 9.32
C ARG A 222 17.94 17.28 10.76
N GLY A 223 18.31 16.04 11.11
CA GLY A 223 18.85 15.70 12.42
C GLY A 223 20.31 16.12 12.63
N ARG A 224 21.10 16.20 11.56
CA ARG A 224 22.56 16.44 11.64
C ARG A 224 22.97 17.91 11.63
N GLU A 225 22.12 18.80 11.11
CA GLU A 225 22.33 20.26 11.18
C GLU A 225 21.94 20.84 12.56
N ALA A 226 21.15 20.12 13.36
CA ALA A 226 20.77 20.55 14.70
C ALA A 226 21.85 20.26 15.77
N GLU A 227 22.67 19.22 15.59
CA GLU A 227 23.76 18.88 16.52
C GLU A 227 25.09 19.59 16.22
N ALA A 228 25.21 20.28 15.08
CA ALA A 228 26.40 21.05 14.72
C ALA A 228 26.33 22.53 15.16
N SER A 229 25.27 22.93 15.86
CA SER A 229 25.03 24.31 16.30
C SER A 229 24.86 24.49 17.82
N ASP A 230 25.22 23.48 18.63
CA ASP A 230 25.39 23.59 20.09
C ASP A 230 26.86 23.33 20.50
#